data_AF-A0A258CYM9-F1
#
_entry.id   AF-A0A258CYM9-F1
#
_cell.length_a   1.000
_cell.length_b   1.000
_cell.length_c   1.000
_cell.angle_alpha   90.00
_cell.angle_beta   90.00
_cell.angle_gamma   90.00
#
_symmetry.space_group_name_H-M   'P 1'
#
loop_
_entity.id
_entity.type
_entity.pdbx_description
1 polymer ?
#
loop_
_entity_poly.entity_id
_entity_poly.type
_entity_poly.pdbx_seq_one_letter_code
_entity_poly.pdbx_strand_id
1 'polypeptide(L)'
;RPWQAVLLFNQTLLGRLTIGPILRLRKLAMIETGKLRAGDFRDVPVWLGFFAGLAVVLWFVAGVAGMPVWHYYLVFVLPGLSLGLLRAFIEHRWGPTPGERTASVESNWFFGLLFLWNNLHIVHHLYPQMAWFEIPGFWRRNRAKLLAHNGHYVFRGYFEIARRWLLKPVFVPAHPAR
;
A
#
# COMPACT_ATOMS: atom_id res chain seq x y z
N ARG A 1 23.32 -2.13 12.74
CA ARG A 1 23.63 -1.04 11.78
C ARG A 1 22.38 -0.15 11.67
N PRO A 2 22.46 1.18 11.79
CA PRO A 2 21.29 2.07 11.97
C PRO A 2 20.20 1.91 10.90
N TRP A 3 20.60 1.65 9.64
CA TRP A 3 19.66 1.41 8.55
C TRP A 3 18.79 0.15 8.74
N GLN A 4 19.33 -0.90 9.37
CA GLN A 4 18.54 -2.10 9.70
C GLN A 4 17.45 -1.76 10.73
N ALA A 5 17.74 -0.89 11.71
CA ALA A 5 16.76 -0.46 12.68
C ALA A 5 15.62 0.35 12.02
N VAL A 6 15.94 1.24 11.08
CA VAL A 6 14.93 1.97 10.29
C VAL A 6 14.04 1.01 9.49
N LEU A 7 14.64 0.02 8.81
CA LEU A 7 13.89 -0.96 8.05
C LEU A 7 13.03 -1.86 8.94
N LEU A 8 13.53 -2.28 10.10
CA LEU A 8 12.76 -3.05 11.08
C LEU A 8 11.62 -2.23 11.69
N PHE A 9 11.85 -0.96 12.00
CA PHE A 9 10.79 -0.07 12.47
C PHE A 9 9.69 0.07 11.42
N ASN A 10 10.04 0.21 10.13
CA ASN A 10 9.08 0.20 9.02
C ASN A 10 8.31 -1.13 8.86
N GLN A 11 8.76 -2.23 9.46
CA GLN A 11 7.98 -3.47 9.54
C GLN A 11 6.94 -3.47 10.66
N THR A 12 6.95 -2.49 11.57
CA THR A 12 5.81 -2.21 12.47
C THR A 12 4.77 -1.39 11.72
N LEU A 13 3.50 -1.45 12.15
CA LEU A 13 2.45 -0.61 11.55
C LEU A 13 2.72 0.87 11.82
N LEU A 14 3.14 1.24 13.03
CA LEU A 14 3.48 2.64 13.35
C LEU A 14 4.59 3.17 12.44
N GLY A 15 5.68 2.42 12.28
CA GLY A 15 6.76 2.82 11.38
C GLY A 15 6.32 2.85 9.92
N ARG A 16 5.49 1.90 9.49
CA ARG A 16 4.93 1.89 8.13
C ARG A 16 4.11 3.14 7.82
N LEU A 17 3.31 3.62 8.77
CA LEU A 17 2.43 4.78 8.59
C LEU A 17 3.16 6.12 8.81
N THR A 18 4.29 6.14 9.51
CA THR A 18 5.03 7.38 9.80
C THR A 18 6.18 7.59 8.83
N ILE A 19 7.14 6.67 8.80
CA ILE A 19 8.34 6.79 7.97
C ILE A 19 8.22 6.06 6.63
N GLY A 20 7.27 5.13 6.51
CA GLY A 20 7.07 4.34 5.30
C GLY A 20 6.86 5.16 4.02
N PRO A 21 6.06 6.25 4.01
CA PRO A 21 5.93 7.12 2.84
C PRO A 21 7.28 7.67 2.36
N ILE A 22 8.09 8.20 3.29
CA ILE A 22 9.41 8.76 2.99
C ILE A 22 10.34 7.68 2.44
N LEU A 23 10.32 6.47 3.01
CA LEU A 23 11.13 5.35 2.53
C LEU A 23 10.74 4.91 1.12
N ARG A 24 9.44 4.92 0.79
CA ARG A 24 8.95 4.58 -0.55
C ARG A 24 9.33 5.64 -1.57
N LEU A 25 9.15 6.92 -1.25
CA LEU A 25 9.55 8.04 -2.11
C LEU A 25 11.06 8.06 -2.35
N ARG A 26 11.86 7.82 -1.30
CA ARG A 26 13.32 7.68 -1.45
C ARG A 26 13.69 6.54 -2.40
N LYS A 27 13.05 5.38 -2.26
CA LYS A 27 13.30 4.23 -3.15
C LYS A 27 12.94 4.56 -4.61
N LEU A 28 11.78 5.21 -4.82
CA LEU A 28 11.35 5.66 -6.14
C LEU A 28 12.39 6.61 -6.75
N ALA A 29 12.76 7.67 -6.03
CA ALA A 29 13.75 8.65 -6.49
C ALA A 29 15.09 8.00 -6.85
N MET A 30 15.58 7.05 -6.03
CA MET A 30 16.81 6.31 -6.32
C MET A 30 16.72 5.48 -7.61
N ILE A 31 15.62 4.75 -7.81
CA ILE A 31 15.43 3.91 -9.01
C ILE A 31 15.36 4.77 -10.27
N GLU A 32 14.54 5.82 -10.24
CA GLU A 32 14.27 6.65 -11.42
C GLU A 32 15.49 7.51 -11.81
N THR A 33 16.19 8.07 -10.82
CA THR A 33 17.46 8.76 -11.09
C THR A 33 18.56 7.79 -11.56
N GLY A 34 18.54 6.54 -11.11
CA GLY A 34 19.43 5.49 -11.60
C GLY A 34 19.22 5.19 -13.09
N LYS A 35 17.96 5.09 -13.54
CA LYS A 35 17.60 4.92 -14.96
C LYS A 35 18.11 6.07 -15.83
N LEU A 36 17.84 7.30 -15.41
CA LEU A 36 18.31 8.50 -16.14
C LEU A 36 19.83 8.55 -16.25
N ARG A 37 20.55 8.24 -15.16
CA ARG A 37 22.02 8.17 -15.16
C ARG A 37 22.58 7.06 -16.05
N ALA A 38 21.82 5.97 -16.23
CA ALA A 38 22.15 4.90 -17.15
C ALA A 38 21.75 5.20 -18.61
N GLY A 39 21.21 6.39 -18.91
CA GLY A 39 20.74 6.75 -20.24
C GLY A 39 19.40 6.12 -20.64
N ASP A 40 18.66 5.55 -19.68
CA ASP A 40 17.34 4.98 -19.91
C ASP A 40 16.26 6.05 -19.73
N PHE A 41 15.75 6.56 -20.85
CA PHE A 41 14.75 7.63 -20.90
C PHE A 41 13.32 7.13 -21.15
N ARG A 42 13.07 5.81 -21.08
CA ARG A 42 11.76 5.23 -21.40
C ARG A 42 10.62 5.78 -20.53
N ASP A 43 10.91 6.15 -19.28
CA ASP A 43 9.90 6.66 -18.34
C ASP A 43 9.70 8.19 -18.41
N VAL A 44 10.51 8.92 -19.19
CA VAL A 44 10.43 10.39 -19.28
C VAL A 44 9.04 10.88 -19.68
N PRO A 45 8.34 10.32 -20.70
CA PRO A 45 7.01 10.77 -21.06
C PRO A 45 5.99 10.62 -19.92
N VAL A 46 6.10 9.55 -19.12
CA VAL A 46 5.24 9.32 -17.96
C VAL A 46 5.48 10.39 -16.90
N TRP A 47 6.73 10.73 -16.63
CA TRP A 47 7.09 11.79 -15.69
C TRP A 47 6.64 13.18 -16.16
N LEU A 48 6.77 13.48 -17.45
CA LEU A 48 6.24 14.74 -18.01
C LEU A 48 4.74 14.85 -17.82
N GLY A 49 3.99 13.77 -18.10
CA GLY A 49 2.55 13.72 -17.85
C GLY A 49 2.20 13.88 -16.37
N PHE A 50 2.94 13.22 -15.48
CA PHE A 50 2.78 13.38 -14.03
C PHE A 50 3.01 14.82 -13.58
N PHE A 51 4.11 15.46 -13.99
CA PHE A 51 4.42 16.84 -13.60
C PHE A 51 3.43 17.86 -14.17
N ALA A 52 2.93 17.64 -15.39
CA ALA A 52 1.86 18.45 -15.95
C ALA A 52 0.58 18.33 -15.11
N GLY A 53 0.15 17.11 -14.78
CA GLY A 53 -0.99 16.89 -13.89
C GLY A 53 -0.78 17.46 -12.49
N LEU A 54 0.42 17.30 -11.92
CA LEU A 54 0.79 17.87 -10.63
C LEU A 54 0.70 19.40 -10.64
N ALA A 55 1.17 20.05 -11.71
CA ALA A 55 1.08 21.50 -11.85
C ALA A 55 -0.38 21.98 -11.85
N VAL A 56 -1.28 21.29 -12.56
CA VAL A 56 -2.72 21.59 -12.55
C VAL A 56 -3.31 21.45 -11.15
N VAL A 57 -2.98 20.36 -10.43
CA VAL A 57 -3.46 20.13 -9.06
C VAL A 57 -2.93 21.20 -8.10
N LEU A 58 -1.65 21.55 -8.17
CA LEU A 58 -1.06 22.56 -7.30
C LEU A 58 -1.58 23.97 -7.60
N TRP A 59 -1.82 24.29 -8.88
CA TRP A 59 -2.49 25.53 -9.27
C TRP A 59 -3.90 25.60 -8.67
N PHE A 60 -4.68 24.52 -8.75
CA PHE A 60 -6.01 24.49 -8.15
C PHE A 60 -5.94 24.65 -6.62
N VAL A 61 -5.09 23.88 -5.94
CA VAL A 61 -4.94 23.89 -4.49
C VAL A 61 -4.50 25.27 -3.98
N ALA A 62 -3.45 25.84 -4.56
CA ALA A 62 -2.86 27.08 -4.07
C ALA A 62 -3.60 28.32 -4.62
N GLY A 63 -3.91 28.33 -5.91
CA GLY A 63 -4.47 29.48 -6.60
C GLY A 63 -5.99 29.61 -6.49
N VAL A 64 -6.72 28.49 -6.59
CA VAL A 64 -8.19 28.50 -6.58
C VAL A 64 -8.74 28.27 -5.17
N ALA A 65 -8.26 27.23 -4.48
CA ALA A 65 -8.73 26.87 -3.15
C ALA A 65 -8.05 27.66 -2.01
N GLY A 66 -7.01 28.46 -2.32
CA GLY A 66 -6.29 29.28 -1.34
C GLY A 66 -5.55 28.49 -0.26
N MET A 67 -5.33 27.18 -0.47
CA MET A 67 -4.67 26.31 0.50
C MET A 67 -3.15 26.37 0.32
N PRO A 68 -2.36 26.66 1.36
CA PRO A 68 -0.91 26.61 1.25
C PRO A 68 -0.45 25.20 0.87
N VAL A 69 0.45 25.09 -0.10
CA VAL A 69 0.90 23.80 -0.66
C VAL A 69 1.41 22.85 0.42
N TRP A 70 2.11 23.36 1.43
CA TRP A 70 2.62 22.52 2.52
C TRP A 70 1.49 21.87 3.35
N HIS A 71 0.36 22.57 3.58
CA HIS A 71 -0.80 21.99 4.25
C HIS A 71 -1.39 20.85 3.42
N TYR A 72 -1.49 21.05 2.10
CA TYR A 72 -1.96 19.99 1.20
C TYR A 72 -1.09 18.73 1.30
N TYR A 73 0.23 18.89 1.34
CA TYR A 73 1.14 17.77 1.52
C TYR A 73 0.98 17.05 2.86
N LEU A 74 0.91 17.80 3.97
CA LEU A 74 0.84 17.22 5.31
C LEU A 74 -0.50 16.54 5.59
N VAL A 75 -1.61 17.07 5.07
CA VAL A 75 -2.96 16.62 5.43
C VAL A 75 -3.54 15.63 4.40
N PHE A 76 -3.16 15.74 3.13
CA PHE A 76 -3.73 14.89 2.07
C PHE A 76 -2.69 13.93 1.50
N VAL A 77 -1.52 14.42 1.09
CA VAL A 77 -0.53 13.58 0.39
C VAL A 77 0.09 12.54 1.32
N LEU A 78 0.65 12.95 2.47
CA LEU A 78 1.30 12.02 3.40
C LEU A 78 0.30 11.03 4.03
N PRO A 79 -0.89 11.45 4.49
CA PRO A 79 -1.89 10.50 5.00
C PRO A 79 -2.42 9.59 3.89
N GLY A 80 -2.64 10.10 2.67
CA GLY A 80 -3.03 9.28 1.52
C GLY A 80 -2.02 8.17 1.20
N LEU A 81 -0.72 8.50 1.17
CA LEU A 81 0.34 7.51 1.02
C LEU A 81 0.34 6.49 2.17
N SER A 82 0.12 6.97 3.40
CA SER A 82 0.08 6.11 4.60
C SER A 82 -1.11 5.15 4.58
N LEU A 83 -2.29 5.60 4.13
CA LEU A 83 -3.46 4.75 3.95
C LEU A 83 -3.24 3.70 2.85
N GLY A 84 -2.56 4.06 1.76
CA GLY A 84 -2.14 3.10 0.74
C GLY A 84 -1.20 2.03 1.33
N LEU A 85 -0.29 2.43 2.23
CA LEU A 85 0.62 1.52 2.92
C LEU A 85 -0.08 0.68 4.00
N LEU A 86 -1.12 1.20 4.66
CA LEU A 86 -1.96 0.44 5.60
C LEU A 86 -2.59 -0.75 4.89
N ARG A 87 -3.18 -0.51 3.71
CA ARG A 87 -3.79 -1.56 2.89
C ARG A 87 -2.75 -2.64 2.57
N ALA A 88 -1.60 -2.23 2.03
CA ALA A 88 -0.55 -3.16 1.60
C ALA A 88 0.25 -3.83 2.74
N PHE A 89 0.03 -3.45 4.01
CA PHE A 89 0.92 -3.81 5.12
C PHE A 89 1.02 -5.32 5.39
N ILE A 90 -0.13 -6.01 5.36
CA ILE A 90 -0.23 -7.46 5.58
C ILE A 90 -0.72 -8.22 4.34
N GLU A 91 -0.97 -7.52 3.23
CA GLU A 91 -1.54 -8.11 2.02
C GLU A 91 -0.72 -9.28 1.50
N HIS A 92 0.60 -9.21 1.68
CA HIS A 92 1.51 -10.23 1.23
C HIS A 92 2.38 -10.79 2.36
N ARG A 93 2.47 -12.13 2.38
CA ARG A 93 3.43 -12.88 3.19
C ARG A 93 4.18 -13.88 2.33
N TRP A 94 5.22 -14.49 2.88
CA TRP A 94 5.77 -15.71 2.30
C TRP A 94 4.78 -16.87 2.52
N GLY A 95 4.67 -17.74 1.51
CA GLY A 95 3.82 -18.93 1.53
C GLY A 95 4.23 -19.88 0.39
N PRO A 96 3.97 -21.19 0.51
CA PRO A 96 4.34 -22.17 -0.50
C PRO A 96 3.61 -21.93 -1.83
N THR A 97 2.32 -21.59 -1.80
CA THR A 97 1.52 -21.30 -2.99
C THR A 97 1.27 -19.80 -3.17
N PRO A 98 1.05 -19.29 -4.40
CA PRO A 98 0.69 -17.88 -4.61
C PRO A 98 -0.56 -17.43 -3.84
N GLY A 99 -1.58 -18.30 -3.73
CA GLY A 99 -2.81 -18.00 -2.99
C GLY A 99 -2.55 -17.77 -1.51
N GLU A 100 -1.75 -18.63 -0.87
CA GLU A 100 -1.41 -18.53 0.56
C GLU A 100 -0.56 -17.30 0.93
N ARG A 101 -0.03 -16.61 -0.09
CA ARG A 101 0.71 -15.35 0.08
C ARG A 101 -0.20 -14.14 0.15
N THR A 102 -1.51 -14.26 -0.04
CA THR A 102 -2.41 -13.11 -0.19
C THR A 102 -3.47 -13.06 0.92
N ALA A 103 -3.44 -12.01 1.72
CA ALA A 103 -4.40 -11.81 2.80
C ALA A 103 -5.78 -11.38 2.28
N SER A 104 -6.80 -11.52 3.12
CA SER A 104 -8.04 -10.75 3.00
C SER A 104 -8.40 -10.14 4.35
N VAL A 105 -8.84 -8.89 4.34
CA VAL A 105 -9.27 -8.17 5.54
C VAL A 105 -10.76 -7.94 5.44
N GLU A 106 -11.54 -8.69 6.20
CA GLU A 106 -13.00 -8.58 6.31
C GLU A 106 -13.38 -7.39 7.19
N SER A 107 -13.03 -6.19 6.73
CA SER A 107 -13.28 -4.94 7.46
C SER A 107 -14.74 -4.45 7.30
N ASN A 108 -15.03 -3.29 7.89
CA ASN A 108 -16.30 -2.58 7.76
C ASN A 108 -16.44 -1.84 6.42
N TRP A 109 -17.63 -1.31 6.16
CA TRP A 109 -17.95 -0.57 4.94
C TRP A 109 -17.02 0.63 4.70
N PHE A 110 -16.56 1.31 5.76
CA PHE A 110 -15.69 2.48 5.63
C PHE A 110 -14.35 2.10 4.99
N PHE A 111 -13.67 1.09 5.54
CA PHE A 111 -12.42 0.60 4.95
C PHE A 111 -12.65 -0.13 3.62
N GLY A 112 -13.80 -0.78 3.46
CA GLY A 112 -14.25 -1.33 2.18
C GLY A 112 -14.26 -0.26 1.10
N LEU A 113 -14.98 0.85 1.30
CA LEU A 113 -15.02 1.94 0.33
C LEU A 113 -13.67 2.64 0.17
N LEU A 114 -12.95 2.91 1.26
CA LEU A 114 -11.64 3.56 1.21
C LEU A 114 -10.65 2.83 0.31
N PHE A 115 -10.73 1.51 0.26
CA PHE A 115 -9.85 0.66 -0.55
C PHE A 115 -10.55 0.07 -1.78
N LEU A 116 -11.75 0.53 -2.12
CA LEU A 116 -12.57 -0.01 -3.20
C LEU A 116 -12.66 -1.56 -3.13
N TRP A 117 -12.92 -2.06 -1.92
CA TRP A 117 -12.98 -3.48 -1.54
C TRP A 117 -11.74 -4.32 -1.86
N ASN A 118 -10.62 -3.71 -2.30
CA ASN A 118 -9.36 -4.41 -2.54
C ASN A 118 -8.71 -4.95 -1.27
N ASN A 119 -9.20 -4.55 -0.08
CA ASN A 119 -8.84 -5.21 1.16
C ASN A 119 -9.25 -6.69 1.20
N LEU A 120 -10.21 -7.13 0.37
CA LEU A 120 -10.48 -8.55 0.07
C LEU A 120 -9.53 -9.04 -1.03
N HIS A 121 -8.23 -8.87 -0.80
CA HIS A 121 -7.20 -8.83 -1.84
C HIS A 121 -7.05 -10.14 -2.63
N ILE A 122 -7.45 -11.29 -2.07
CA ILE A 122 -7.44 -12.55 -2.82
C ILE A 122 -8.42 -12.53 -4.01
N VAL A 123 -9.55 -11.83 -3.87
CA VAL A 123 -10.52 -11.69 -4.97
C VAL A 123 -9.90 -10.84 -6.08
N HIS A 124 -9.25 -9.74 -5.72
CA HIS A 124 -8.55 -8.90 -6.69
C HIS A 124 -7.42 -9.65 -7.40
N HIS A 125 -6.65 -10.48 -6.69
CA HIS A 125 -5.61 -11.31 -7.29
C HIS A 125 -6.14 -12.33 -8.30
N LEU A 126 -7.26 -12.98 -7.99
CA LEU A 126 -7.86 -13.99 -8.87
C LEU A 126 -8.65 -13.36 -10.03
N TYR A 127 -9.26 -12.20 -9.81
CA TYR A 127 -10.13 -11.51 -10.75
C TYR A 127 -9.79 -10.01 -10.82
N PRO A 128 -8.62 -9.64 -11.38
CA PRO A 128 -8.14 -8.27 -11.36
C PRO A 128 -9.01 -7.29 -12.15
N GLN A 129 -9.84 -7.80 -13.08
CA GLN A 129 -10.77 -7.01 -13.90
C GLN A 129 -12.17 -6.90 -13.29
N MET A 130 -12.44 -7.55 -12.15
CA MET A 130 -13.74 -7.48 -11.48
C MET A 130 -13.99 -6.06 -10.99
N ALA A 131 -15.20 -5.53 -11.22
CA ALA A 131 -15.53 -4.20 -10.75
C ALA A 131 -15.55 -4.18 -9.21
N TRP A 132 -14.98 -3.13 -8.64
CA TRP A 132 -14.72 -3.05 -7.19
C TRP A 132 -15.97 -3.24 -6.32
N PHE A 133 -17.14 -2.82 -6.82
CA PHE A 133 -18.41 -2.93 -6.10
C PHE A 133 -18.99 -4.37 -6.12
N GLU A 134 -18.51 -5.25 -7.00
CA GLU A 134 -18.93 -6.66 -7.08
C GLU A 134 -18.16 -7.56 -6.12
N ILE A 135 -16.91 -7.19 -5.83
CA ILE A 135 -15.98 -7.91 -4.93
C ILE A 135 -16.64 -8.37 -3.62
N PRO A 136 -17.32 -7.50 -2.83
CA PRO A 136 -17.89 -7.94 -1.55
C PRO A 136 -19.00 -8.98 -1.73
N GLY A 137 -19.78 -8.90 -2.80
CA GLY A 137 -20.80 -9.90 -3.13
C GLY A 137 -20.17 -11.23 -3.54
N PHE A 138 -19.13 -11.17 -4.38
CA PHE A 138 -18.37 -12.35 -4.81
C PHE A 138 -17.69 -13.05 -3.63
N TRP A 139 -17.05 -12.28 -2.74
CA TRP A 139 -16.43 -12.79 -1.51
C TRP A 139 -17.43 -13.56 -0.66
N ARG A 140 -18.59 -12.97 -0.35
CA ARG A 140 -19.60 -13.62 0.50
C ARG A 140 -20.08 -14.96 -0.07
N ARG A 141 -20.33 -15.03 -1.38
CA ARG A 141 -20.79 -16.26 -2.06
C ARG A 141 -19.72 -17.36 -2.11
N ASN A 142 -18.44 -16.98 -2.17
CA ASN A 142 -17.32 -17.91 -2.40
C ASN A 142 -16.37 -18.04 -1.20
N ARG A 143 -16.72 -17.47 -0.04
CA ARG A 143 -15.84 -17.29 1.11
C ARG A 143 -15.09 -18.57 1.50
N ALA A 144 -15.80 -19.69 1.63
CA ALA A 144 -15.19 -20.96 2.03
C ALA A 144 -14.11 -21.43 1.05
N LYS A 145 -14.38 -21.33 -0.27
CA LYS A 145 -13.42 -21.70 -1.32
C LYS A 145 -12.20 -20.77 -1.34
N LEU A 146 -12.44 -19.47 -1.19
CA LEU A 146 -11.37 -18.46 -1.20
C LEU A 146 -10.47 -18.59 0.04
N LEU A 147 -11.04 -18.91 1.21
CA LEU A 147 -10.27 -19.17 2.42
C LEU A 147 -9.45 -20.44 2.33
N ALA A 148 -10.01 -21.51 1.76
CA ALA A 148 -9.24 -22.72 1.50
C ALA A 148 -8.05 -22.44 0.56
N HIS A 149 -8.28 -21.61 -0.47
CA HIS A 149 -7.25 -21.24 -1.44
C HIS A 149 -6.14 -20.35 -0.87
N ASN A 150 -6.45 -19.44 0.06
CA ASN A 150 -5.46 -18.54 0.65
C ASN A 150 -4.86 -19.03 1.97
N GLY A 151 -5.06 -20.31 2.32
CA GLY A 151 -4.57 -20.91 3.56
C GLY A 151 -5.12 -20.22 4.81
N HIS A 152 -6.38 -19.80 4.76
CA HIS A 152 -7.07 -19.06 5.81
C HIS A 152 -6.33 -17.78 6.25
N TYR A 153 -5.62 -17.14 5.33
CA TYR A 153 -4.92 -15.88 5.62
C TYR A 153 -5.91 -14.71 5.61
N VAL A 154 -6.66 -14.58 6.70
CA VAL A 154 -7.76 -13.61 6.83
C VAL A 154 -7.71 -12.86 8.15
N PHE A 155 -8.13 -11.60 8.13
CA PHE A 155 -8.26 -10.72 9.30
C PHE A 155 -9.67 -10.13 9.37
N ARG A 156 -10.18 -9.87 10.57
CA ARG A 156 -11.51 -9.30 10.82
C ARG A 156 -11.56 -7.77 10.67
N GLY A 157 -10.42 -7.13 10.45
CA GLY A 157 -10.34 -5.68 10.29
C GLY A 157 -8.98 -5.09 10.64
N TYR A 158 -8.80 -3.81 10.36
CA TYR A 158 -7.54 -3.11 10.59
C TYR A 158 -7.22 -2.88 12.07
N PHE A 159 -8.22 -2.89 12.95
CA PHE A 159 -7.98 -2.84 14.40
C PHE A 159 -7.29 -4.11 14.92
N GLU A 160 -7.68 -5.28 14.39
CA GLU A 160 -6.99 -6.54 14.71
C GLU A 160 -5.52 -6.51 14.29
N ILE A 161 -5.26 -5.99 13.09
CA ILE A 161 -3.90 -5.80 12.55
C ILE A 161 -3.10 -4.85 13.44
N ALA A 162 -3.67 -3.70 13.81
CA ALA A 162 -3.03 -2.74 14.70
C ALA A 162 -2.72 -3.35 16.07
N ARG A 163 -3.66 -4.07 16.69
CA ARG A 163 -3.44 -4.73 17.98
C ARG A 163 -2.26 -5.71 17.95
N ARG A 164 -2.06 -6.41 16.83
CA ARG A 164 -0.98 -7.38 16.67
C ARG A 164 0.37 -6.71 16.37
N TRP A 165 0.39 -5.67 15.54
CA TRP A 165 1.62 -5.15 14.90
C TRP A 165 1.84 -3.65 14.98
N LEU A 166 1.13 -2.91 15.84
CA LEU A 166 1.34 -1.46 16.00
C LEU A 166 2.82 -1.14 16.27
N LEU A 167 3.40 -1.83 17.24
CA LEU A 167 4.79 -1.65 17.68
C LEU A 167 5.66 -2.91 17.47
N LYS A 168 5.07 -3.98 16.93
CA LYS A 168 5.78 -5.25 16.68
C LYS A 168 5.98 -5.45 15.18
N PRO A 169 7.19 -5.80 14.71
CA PRO A 169 7.43 -6.09 13.29
C PRO A 169 6.52 -7.21 12.78
N VAL A 170 5.87 -7.00 11.64
CA VAL A 170 5.08 -8.04 10.95
C VAL A 170 5.97 -9.16 10.43
N PHE A 171 7.19 -8.82 10.04
CA PHE A 171 8.21 -9.73 9.57
C PHE A 171 9.59 -9.17 9.89
N VAL A 172 10.53 -10.05 10.21
CA VAL A 172 11.95 -9.72 10.40
C VAL A 172 12.69 -10.20 9.16
N PRO A 173 13.19 -9.31 8.30
CA PRO A 173 13.96 -9.70 7.12
C PRO A 173 15.18 -10.53 7.51
N ALA A 174 15.30 -11.74 6.95
CA ALA A 174 16.49 -12.56 7.11
C ALA A 174 17.67 -11.89 6.38
N HIS A 175 18.76 -11.62 7.08
CA HIS A 175 20.02 -11.19 6.46
C HIS A 175 21.25 -11.68 7.27
N PRO A 176 22.20 -12.41 6.66
CA PRO A 176 22.12 -13.01 5.32
C PRO A 176 21.02 -14.07 5.24
N ALA A 177 20.52 -14.32 4.03
CA ALA A 177 19.71 -15.51 3.80
C ALA A 177 20.59 -16.72 4.16
N ARG A 178 20.10 -17.59 5.04
CA ARG A 178 20.62 -18.95 5.09
C ARG A 178 20.08 -19.70 3.89
#